data_AF-J3JE92-F1
#
_entry.id   AF-J3JE92-F1
#
_cell.length_a   1.000
_cell.length_b   1.000
_cell.length_c   1.000
_cell.angle_alpha   90.00
_cell.angle_beta   90.00
_cell.angle_gamma   90.00
#
_symmetry.space_group_name_H-M   'P 1'
#
loop_
_entity.id
_entity.type
_entity.pdbx_description
1 polymer ?
#
loop_
_entity_poly.entity_id
_entity_poly.type
_entity_poly.pdbx_seq_one_letter_code
_entity_poly.pdbx_strand_id
1 'polypeptide(L)'
;MSVQKLPDVTVDAELTVLVSRHARGDLHDGVHERLQKIDGVQRVETADIRGLRPGLNDLTVEVQAVLRLRPTALDDDSIAAQLADGFGIKRAVATVDSDTGIS
;
A
#
# COMPACT_ATOMS: atom_id res chain seq x y z
N MET A 1 18.95 23.86 8.75
CA MET A 1 17.98 23.02 9.49
C MET A 1 17.95 21.67 8.78
N SER A 2 18.68 20.67 9.29
CA SER A 2 18.63 19.32 8.69
C SER A 2 17.40 18.61 9.20
N VAL A 3 16.40 18.45 8.33
CA VAL A 3 15.29 17.54 8.60
C VAL A 3 15.87 16.13 8.48
N GLN A 4 16.08 15.44 9.60
CA GLN A 4 16.41 14.01 9.52
C GLN A 4 15.19 13.32 8.92
N LYS A 5 15.35 12.78 7.71
CA LYS A 5 14.32 11.93 7.09
C LYS A 5 14.29 10.61 7.86
N LEU A 6 13.09 10.13 8.14
CA LEU A 6 12.88 8.81 8.74
C LEU A 6 13.44 7.72 7.81
N PRO A 7 13.99 6.63 8.37
CA PRO A 7 14.44 5.50 7.57
C PRO A 7 13.26 4.84 6.86
N ASP A 8 13.54 4.19 5.73
CA ASP A 8 12.54 3.35 5.08
C ASP A 8 12.30 2.09 5.95
N VAL A 9 11.03 1.71 6.10
CA VAL A 9 10.59 0.56 6.90
C VAL A 9 9.85 -0.45 6.03
N THR A 10 9.82 -1.71 6.48
CA THR A 10 8.92 -2.72 5.92
C THR A 10 7.60 -2.67 6.68
N VAL A 11 6.49 -2.76 5.97
CA VAL A 11 5.13 -2.67 6.52
C VAL A 11 4.31 -3.80 5.95
N ASP A 12 3.61 -4.53 6.83
CA ASP A 12 2.50 -5.40 6.42
C ASP A 12 1.22 -4.57 6.41
N ALA A 13 0.51 -4.56 5.28
CA ALA A 13 -0.65 -3.72 5.06
C ALA A 13 -1.85 -4.51 4.51
N GLU A 14 -3.01 -4.29 5.13
CA GLU A 14 -4.30 -4.68 4.60
C GLU A 14 -4.96 -3.49 3.92
N LEU A 15 -5.20 -3.59 2.62
CA LEU A 15 -5.64 -2.49 1.78
C LEU A 15 -6.94 -2.81 1.07
N THR A 16 -7.80 -1.81 0.97
CA THR A 16 -8.96 -1.85 0.06
C THR A 16 -8.66 -0.92 -1.11
N VAL A 17 -8.47 -1.49 -2.29
CA VAL A 17 -7.99 -0.81 -3.50
C VAL A 17 -9.11 -0.75 -4.54
N LEU A 18 -9.35 0.42 -5.11
CA LEU A 18 -10.17 0.55 -6.31
C LEU A 18 -9.30 0.40 -7.55
N VAL A 19 -9.67 -0.54 -8.41
CA VAL A 19 -9.03 -0.74 -9.72
C VAL A 19 -10.08 -0.53 -10.79
N SER A 20 -9.74 0.16 -11.88
CA SER A 20 -10.66 0.31 -13.00
C SER A 20 -10.87 -1.05 -13.69
N ARG A 21 -12.11 -1.37 -14.06
CA ARG A 21 -12.40 -2.60 -14.83
C ARG A 21 -11.70 -2.66 -16.20
N HIS A 22 -11.27 -1.51 -16.70
CA HIS A 22 -10.57 -1.34 -17.98
C HIS A 22 -9.09 -1.02 -17.80
N ALA A 23 -8.53 -1.25 -16.61
CA ALA A 23 -7.09 -1.18 -16.44
C ALA A 23 -6.39 -2.10 -17.46
N ARG A 24 -5.23 -1.66 -17.95
CA ARG A 24 -4.42 -2.48 -18.85
C ARG A 24 -3.73 -3.56 -18.02
N GLY A 25 -3.50 -4.73 -18.62
CA GLY A 25 -2.94 -5.87 -17.92
C GLY A 25 -4.02 -6.64 -17.15
N ASP A 26 -3.60 -7.36 -16.12
CA ASP A 26 -4.52 -8.07 -15.23
C ASP A 26 -4.84 -7.26 -13.96
N LEU A 27 -5.65 -7.85 -13.07
CA LEU A 27 -6.03 -7.21 -11.82
C LEU A 27 -4.84 -6.97 -10.89
N HIS A 28 -3.87 -7.89 -10.87
CA HIS A 28 -2.69 -7.80 -10.03
C HIS A 28 -1.78 -6.67 -10.51
N ASP A 29 -1.60 -6.52 -11.82
CA ASP A 29 -0.90 -5.37 -12.41
C ASP A 29 -1.56 -4.05 -11.98
N GLY A 30 -2.89 -3.97 -12.10
CA GLY A 30 -3.65 -2.78 -11.72
C GLY A 30 -3.56 -2.43 -10.22
N VAL A 31 -3.56 -3.44 -9.35
CA VAL A 31 -3.30 -3.26 -7.90
C VAL A 31 -1.88 -2.77 -7.68
N HIS A 32 -0.89 -3.44 -8.26
CA HIS A 32 0.52 -3.15 -8.07
C HIS A 32 0.88 -1.73 -8.51
N GLU A 33 0.40 -1.31 -9.69
CA GLU A 33 0.55 0.06 -10.18
C GLU A 33 -0.08 1.10 -9.24
N ARG A 34 -1.17 0.73 -8.55
CA ARG A 34 -1.81 1.62 -7.59
C ARG A 34 -0.95 1.78 -6.34
N LEU A 35 -0.49 0.67 -5.78
CA LEU A 35 0.33 0.67 -4.56
C LEU A 35 1.65 1.42 -4.76
N GLN A 36 2.28 1.25 -5.92
CA GLN A 36 3.52 1.97 -6.27
C GLN A 36 3.34 3.49 -6.40
N LYS A 37 2.12 3.97 -6.67
CA LYS A 37 1.82 5.40 -6.82
C LYS A 37 1.47 6.09 -5.50
N ILE A 38 1.39 5.34 -4.39
CA ILE A 38 1.19 5.91 -3.05
C ILE A 38 2.46 6.65 -2.64
N ASP A 39 2.31 7.86 -2.12
CA ASP A 39 3.46 8.65 -1.70
C ASP A 39 4.24 7.96 -0.56
N GLY A 40 5.55 7.98 -0.67
CA GLY A 40 6.46 7.29 0.23
C GLY A 40 6.61 5.79 -0.01
N VAL A 41 5.76 5.10 -0.79
CA VAL A 41 6.02 3.70 -1.14
C VAL A 41 7.25 3.63 -2.05
N GLN A 42 8.31 3.00 -1.56
CA GLN A 42 9.56 2.82 -2.30
C GLN A 42 9.51 1.54 -3.13
N ARG A 43 8.83 0.51 -2.63
CA ARG A 43 8.72 -0.80 -3.27
C ARG A 43 7.51 -1.57 -2.74
N VAL A 44 6.88 -2.34 -3.62
CA VAL A 44 5.91 -3.37 -3.24
C VAL A 44 6.66 -4.69 -3.31
N GLU A 45 6.82 -5.37 -2.16
CA GLU A 45 7.48 -6.67 -2.11
C GLU A 45 6.50 -7.79 -2.46
N THR A 46 5.27 -7.71 -1.95
CA THR A 46 4.17 -8.62 -2.27
C THR A 46 2.83 -7.89 -2.33
N ALA A 47 1.88 -8.43 -3.09
CA ALA A 47 0.49 -7.94 -3.16
C ALA A 47 -0.46 -9.10 -3.43
N ASP A 48 -0.94 -9.75 -2.37
CA ASP A 48 -1.87 -10.87 -2.47
C ASP A 48 -3.32 -10.37 -2.49
N ILE A 49 -4.05 -10.70 -3.55
CA ILE A 49 -5.49 -10.43 -3.63
C ILE A 49 -6.23 -11.43 -2.74
N ARG A 50 -6.92 -10.91 -1.71
CA ARG A 50 -7.71 -11.69 -0.75
C ARG A 50 -9.21 -11.68 -1.07
N GLY A 51 -9.69 -10.65 -1.77
CA GLY A 51 -11.10 -10.50 -2.09
C GLY A 51 -11.33 -9.56 -3.27
N LEU A 52 -12.44 -9.76 -3.96
CA LEU A 52 -12.84 -8.96 -5.10
C LEU A 52 -14.36 -8.73 -5.08
N ARG A 53 -14.77 -7.47 -5.15
CA ARG A 53 -16.17 -7.06 -5.33
C ARG A 53 -16.30 -6.18 -6.58
N PRO A 54 -16.97 -6.65 -7.64
CA PRO A 54 -17.26 -5.84 -8.81
C PRO A 54 -18.26 -4.72 -8.50
N GLY A 55 -17.94 -3.50 -8.92
CA GLY A 55 -18.83 -2.35 -8.99
C GLY A 55 -19.27 -2.06 -10.43
N LEU A 56 -19.96 -0.92 -10.63
CA LEU A 56 -20.46 -0.54 -11.96
C LEU A 56 -19.31 -0.23 -12.95
N ASN A 57 -18.26 0.45 -12.47
CA ASN A 57 -17.11 0.88 -13.29
C ASN A 57 -15.74 0.45 -12.72
N ASP A 58 -15.73 -0.01 -11.49
CA ASP A 58 -14.55 -0.32 -10.71
C ASP A 58 -14.63 -1.73 -10.11
N LEU A 59 -13.47 -2.19 -9.67
CA LEU A 59 -13.28 -3.40 -8.90
C LEU A 59 -12.76 -2.97 -7.54
N THR A 60 -13.52 -3.27 -6.49
CA THR A 60 -13.04 -3.13 -5.11
C THR A 60 -12.27 -4.40 -4.76
N VAL A 61 -10.97 -4.25 -4.51
CA VAL A 61 -10.04 -5.35 -4.25
C VAL A 61 -9.56 -5.26 -2.82
N GLU A 62 -9.62 -6.38 -2.09
CA GLU A 62 -9.00 -6.52 -0.77
C GLU A 62 -7.63 -7.16 -0.97
N VAL A 63 -6.59 -6.52 -0.45
CA VAL A 63 -5.18 -6.86 -0.73
C VAL A 63 -4.42 -6.95 0.59
N GLN A 64 -3.64 -8.02 0.76
CA GLN A 64 -2.57 -8.08 1.75
C GLN A 64 -1.26 -7.74 1.03
N ALA A 65 -0.51 -6.76 1.49
CA ALA A 65 0.71 -6.33 0.85
C ALA A 65 1.86 -6.15 1.85
N VAL A 66 3.05 -6.56 1.46
CA VAL A 66 4.28 -6.17 2.13
C VAL A 66 4.91 -5.03 1.33
N LEU A 67 5.10 -3.89 1.98
CA LEU A 67 5.57 -2.66 1.35
C LEU A 67 6.86 -2.18 2.00
N ARG A 68 7.80 -1.71 1.19
CA ARG A 68 8.88 -0.86 1.68
C ARG A 68 8.43 0.59 1.57
N LEU A 69 8.28 1.25 2.70
CA LEU A 69 7.68 2.57 2.82
C LEU A 69 8.68 3.53 3.46
N ARG A 70 8.73 4.76 2.96
CA ARG A 70 9.28 5.90 3.69
C ARG A 70 8.14 6.57 4.47
N PRO A 71 8.08 6.37 5.80
CA PRO A 71 6.98 6.86 6.58
C PRO A 71 7.14 8.35 6.90
N THR A 72 6.02 9.04 7.12
CA THR A 72 6.00 10.40 7.68
C THR A 72 6.12 10.40 9.20
N ALA A 73 5.70 9.31 9.86
CA ALA A 73 5.88 9.03 11.29
C ALA A 73 5.96 7.51 11.53
N LEU A 74 6.67 7.08 12.59
CA LEU A 74 6.93 5.67 12.91
C LEU A 74 5.88 5.10 13.87
N ASP A 75 4.61 5.21 13.49
CA ASP A 75 3.48 4.58 14.18
C ASP A 75 2.48 4.05 13.14
N ASP A 76 1.82 2.94 13.51
CA ASP A 76 0.93 2.19 12.63
C ASP A 76 -0.23 3.05 12.09
N ASP A 77 -0.79 3.92 12.94
CA ASP A 77 -1.91 4.79 12.57
C ASP A 77 -1.50 5.83 11.52
N SER A 78 -0.35 6.47 11.70
CA SER A 78 0.18 7.45 10.75
C SER A 78 0.57 6.80 9.42
N ILE A 79 1.10 5.58 9.46
CA ILE A 79 1.44 4.81 8.26
C ILE A 79 0.17 4.39 7.52
N ALA A 80 -0.84 3.88 8.24
CA ALA A 80 -2.14 3.56 7.65
C ALA A 80 -2.77 4.80 7.01
N ALA A 81 -2.72 5.96 7.68
CA ALA A 81 -3.21 7.21 7.13
C ALA A 81 -2.47 7.63 5.85
N GLN A 82 -1.14 7.51 5.83
CA GLN A 82 -0.32 7.79 4.64
C GLN A 82 -0.70 6.87 3.47
N LEU A 83 -0.88 5.57 3.71
CA LEU A 83 -1.30 4.62 2.68
C LEU A 83 -2.71 4.92 2.17
N ALA A 84 -3.63 5.28 3.08
CA ALA A 84 -5.02 5.61 2.74
C ALA A 84 -5.18 6.90 1.93
N ASP A 85 -4.23 7.84 2.02
CA ASP A 85 -4.20 9.06 1.18
C ASP A 85 -3.84 8.76 -0.28
N GLY A 86 -3.28 7.56 -0.54
CA GLY A 86 -3.04 7.06 -1.88
C GLY A 86 -4.30 7.07 -2.74
N PHE A 87 -4.20 7.60 -3.97
CA PHE A 87 -5.35 7.65 -4.87
C PHE A 87 -5.96 6.26 -5.04
N GLY A 88 -7.26 6.14 -4.80
CA GLY A 88 -8.04 4.89 -4.92
C GLY A 88 -7.78 3.84 -3.85
N ILE A 89 -7.05 4.18 -2.79
CA ILE A 89 -7.08 3.42 -1.55
C ILE A 89 -8.30 3.89 -0.76
N LYS A 90 -9.13 2.95 -0.33
CA LYS A 90 -10.37 3.22 0.44
C LYS A 90 -10.20 2.99 1.92
N ARG A 91 -9.29 2.10 2.26
CA ARG A 91 -8.94 1.75 3.63
C ARG A 91 -7.53 1.20 3.62
N ALA A 92 -6.81 1.50 4.68
CA ALA A 92 -5.55 0.88 5.00
C ALA A 92 -5.52 0.56 6.50
N VAL A 93 -4.99 -0.61 6.82
CA VAL A 93 -4.49 -0.98 8.14
C VAL A 93 -3.06 -1.41 7.91
N ALA A 94 -2.15 -1.00 8.78
CA ALA A 94 -0.73 -1.23 8.61
C ALA A 94 -0.10 -1.58 9.95
N THR A 95 0.91 -2.44 9.89
CA THR A 95 1.78 -2.73 11.03
C THR A 95 3.21 -2.65 10.56
N VAL A 96 4.03 -1.87 11.27
CA VAL A 96 5.47 -1.83 10.99
C VAL A 96 6.07 -3.19 11.33
N ASP A 97 6.75 -3.78 10.35
CA ASP A 97 7.55 -4.95 10.62
C ASP A 97 8.76 -4.53 11.46
N SER A 98 8.70 -4.91 12.75
CA SER A 98 9.79 -4.63 13.70
C SER A 98 11.03 -5.49 13.44
N ASP A 99 10.90 -6.54 12.61
CA ASP A 99 12.03 -7.30 12.11
C ASP A 99 12.63 -6.54 10.92
N THR A 100 13.31 -5.44 11.23
CA THR A 100 14.28 -4.86 10.31
C THR A 100 15.45 -5.82 10.22
N GLY A 101 15.24 -6.90 9.48
CA GLY A 101 16.23 -7.93 9.18
C GLY A 101 17.42 -7.32 8.47
N ILE A 102 18.36 -6.82 9.25
CA ILE A 102 19.77 -6.77 8.85
C ILE A 102 20.21 -8.23 8.89
N SER A 103 20.17 -8.90 7.74
CA SER A 103 20.97 -10.08 7.47
C SER A 103 21.96 -9.75 6.36
#